data_AF-A0A944YJ75-F1
#
_entry.id   AF-A0A944YJ75-F1
#
_cell.length_a   1.000
_cell.length_b   1.000
_cell.length_c   1.000
_cell.angle_alpha   90.00
_cell.angle_beta   90.00
_cell.angle_gamma   90.00
#
_symmetry.space_group_name_H-M   'P 1'
#
loop_
_entity.id
_entity.type
_entity.pdbx_description
1 polymer ?
#
loop_
_entity_poly.entity_id
_entity_poly.type
_entity_poly.pdbx_seq_one_letter_code
_entity_poly.pdbx_strand_id
1 'polypeptide(L)' 'MNKDNDVKLEEYKVVYELEGSLDLVSKYFMANQTEDAKKMFSFVCEKNDLVSTVHRIEKWNRWSSQWEIQEDENN' A
#
# COMPACT_ATOMS: atom_id res chain seq x y z
N MET A 1 30.45 -9.55 12.48
CA MET A 1 29.04 -9.98 12.26
C MET A 1 28.27 -8.73 11.90
N ASN A 2 28.03 -8.50 10.62
CA ASN A 2 27.13 -7.45 10.19
C ASN A 2 25.75 -7.85 10.69
N LYS A 3 25.19 -7.06 11.62
CA LYS A 3 23.76 -7.13 11.91
C LYS A 3 23.08 -6.56 10.67
N ASP A 4 22.86 -7.40 9.69
CA ASP A 4 21.88 -7.13 8.66
C ASP A 4 20.58 -6.89 9.44
N ASN A 5 20.24 -5.61 9.62
CA ASN A 5 18.90 -5.23 10.03
C ASN A 5 18.02 -5.79 8.93
N ASP A 6 17.47 -6.98 9.17
CA ASP A 6 16.51 -7.64 8.31
C ASP A 6 15.30 -6.71 8.26
N VAL A 7 15.34 -5.75 7.33
CA VAL A 7 14.29 -4.75 7.17
C VAL A 7 13.08 -5.55 6.76
N LYS A 8 12.20 -5.78 7.74
CA LYS A 8 11.11 -6.72 7.60
C LYS A 8 10.16 -6.20 6.52
N LEU A 9 10.21 -6.82 5.34
CA LEU A 9 9.27 -6.55 4.27
C LEU A 9 7.88 -7.06 4.68
N GLU A 10 6.92 -6.17 4.59
CA GLU A 10 5.52 -6.41 4.89
C GLU A 10 4.67 -6.28 3.64
N GLU A 11 3.54 -6.96 3.63
CA GLU A 11 2.61 -6.98 2.50
C GLU A 11 1.55 -5.91 2.71
N TYR A 12 1.39 -5.05 1.72
CA TYR A 12 0.41 -3.97 1.69
C TYR A 12 -0.52 -4.13 0.50
N LYS A 13 -1.78 -3.76 0.70
CA LYS A 13 -2.81 -3.70 -0.32
C LYS A 13 -3.36 -2.28 -0.36
N VAL A 14 -3.18 -1.61 -1.49
CA VAL A 14 -3.73 -0.28 -1.75
C VAL A 14 -5.05 -0.47 -2.49
N VAL A 15 -6.14 0.02 -1.91
CA VAL A 15 -7.47 0.03 -2.53
C VAL A 15 -7.73 1.43 -3.05
N TYR A 16 -8.00 1.53 -4.35
CA TYR A 16 -8.10 2.80 -5.05
C TYR A 16 -9.18 2.77 -6.13
N GLU A 17 -9.61 3.96 -6.53
CA GLU A 17 -10.49 4.20 -7.66
C GLU A 17 -9.69 4.90 -8.75
N LEU A 18 -9.95 4.57 -10.02
CA LEU A 18 -9.41 5.31 -11.16
C LEU A 18 -10.43 6.37 -11.60
N GLU A 19 -9.95 7.53 -12.03
CA GLU A 19 -10.82 8.58 -12.55
C GLU A 19 -11.71 8.04 -13.68
N GLY A 20 -13.03 8.22 -13.53
CA GLY A 20 -14.04 7.72 -14.47
C GLY A 20 -14.44 6.24 -14.29
N SER A 21 -13.84 5.52 -13.33
CA SER A 21 -14.28 4.18 -12.91
C SER A 21 -15.25 4.27 -11.73
N LEU A 22 -16.29 3.43 -11.74
CA LEU A 22 -17.16 3.25 -10.56
C LEU A 22 -16.66 2.15 -9.62
N ASP A 23 -15.67 1.37 -10.06
CA ASP A 23 -15.17 0.21 -9.34
C ASP A 23 -13.90 0.53 -8.55
N LEU A 24 -13.81 -0.06 -7.35
CA LEU A 24 -12.59 -0.08 -6.55
C LEU A 24 -11.67 -1.22 -7.02
N VAL A 25 -10.41 -0.88 -7.24
CA VAL A 25 -9.34 -1.79 -7.63
C VAL A 25 -8.36 -1.94 -6.46
N SER A 26 -7.63 -3.06 -6.42
CA SER A 26 -6.61 -3.31 -5.42
C SER A 26 -5.26 -3.59 -6.07
N LYS A 27 -4.18 -3.02 -5.52
CA LYS A 27 -2.80 -3.33 -5.91
C LYS A 27 -1.95 -3.67 -4.69
N TYR A 28 -1.11 -4.69 -4.84
CA TYR A 28 -0.31 -5.25 -3.75
C TYR A 28 1.15 -4.84 -3.86
N PHE A 29 1.79 -4.58 -2.72
CA PHE A 29 3.17 -4.13 -2.62
C PHE A 29 3.87 -4.82 -1.44
N MET A 30 5.15 -5.12 -1.61
CA MET A 30 6.06 -5.41 -0.49
C MET A 30 6.74 -4.11 -0.10
N ALA A 31 6.61 -3.68 1.15
CA ALA A 31 7.20 -2.42 1.62
C ALA A 31 7.66 -2.55 3.07
N ASN A 32 8.50 -1.63 3.52
CA ASN A 32 8.98 -1.62 4.91
C ASN A 32 7.97 -0.97 5.86
N GLN A 33 7.14 -0.09 5.34
CA GLN A 33 6.12 0.68 6.06
C GLN A 33 5.03 1.14 5.09
N THR A 34 3.89 1.56 5.64
CA THR A 34 2.72 2.03 4.88
C THR A 34 3.08 3.17 3.92
N GLU A 35 3.91 4.12 4.36
CA GLU A 35 4.35 5.26 3.54
C GLU A 35 5.18 4.86 2.31
N ASP A 36 5.95 3.78 2.41
CA ASP A 36 6.72 3.28 1.28
C ASP A 36 5.78 2.63 0.25
N ALA A 37 4.75 1.91 0.69
CA ALA A 37 3.70 1.38 -0.18
C ALA A 37 2.91 2.49 -0.89
N LYS A 38 2.60 3.60 -0.19
CA LYS A 38 1.99 4.80 -0.79
C LYS A 38 2.85 5.37 -1.90
N LYS A 39 4.14 5.63 -1.63
CA LYS A 39 5.08 6.18 -2.62
C LYS A 39 5.21 5.27 -3.84
N MET A 40 5.29 3.95 -3.63
CA MET A 40 5.33 2.98 -4.73
C MET A 40 4.04 3.00 -5.57
N PHE A 41 2.88 3.18 -4.93
CA PHE A 41 1.62 3.33 -5.65
C PHE A 41 1.57 4.64 -6.45
N SER A 42 1.92 5.78 -5.84
CA SER A 42 2.00 7.07 -6.54
C SER A 42 2.91 7.01 -7.76
N PHE A 43 4.10 6.41 -7.62
CA PHE A 43 5.03 6.21 -8.73
C PHE A 43 4.42 5.37 -9.87
N VAL A 44 3.65 4.33 -9.53
CA VAL A 44 2.97 3.50 -10.53
C VAL A 44 1.90 4.31 -11.26
N CYS A 45 1.14 5.14 -10.55
CA CYS A 45 0.13 5.99 -11.17
C CYS A 45 0.78 7.01 -12.12
N GLU A 46 1.82 7.72 -11.67
CA GLU A 46 2.58 8.66 -12.49
C GLU A 46 3.18 7.99 -13.73
N LYS A 47 3.79 6.82 -13.58
CA LYS A 47 4.41 6.09 -14.69
C LYS A 47 3.42 5.68 -15.78
N ASN A 48 2.16 5.44 -15.41
CA ASN A 48 1.12 4.97 -16.32
C ASN A 48 0.10 6.06 -16.68
N ASP A 49 0.36 7.32 -16.30
CA ASP A 49 -0.56 8.46 -16.50
C ASP A 49 -1.97 8.17 -15.94
N LEU A 50 -2.02 7.55 -14.76
CA LEU A 50 -3.27 7.20 -14.08
C LEU A 50 -3.62 8.25 -13.03
N VAL A 51 -4.83 8.78 -13.12
CA VAL A 51 -5.44 9.58 -12.05
C VAL A 51 -6.20 8.63 -11.14
N SER A 52 -5.82 8.58 -9.87
CA SER A 52 -6.40 7.64 -8.90
C SER A 52 -6.66 8.29 -7.54
N THR A 53 -7.74 7.88 -6.89
CA THR A 53 -8.04 8.22 -5.50
C THR A 53 -7.83 7.00 -4.62
N VAL A 54 -6.91 7.07 -3.66
CA VAL A 54 -6.70 6.01 -2.67
C VAL A 54 -7.80 6.09 -1.62
N HIS A 55 -8.51 5.00 -1.42
CA HIS A 55 -9.59 4.90 -0.42
C HIS A 55 -9.10 4.33 0.91
N ARG A 56 -8.20 3.35 0.87
CA ARG A 56 -7.57 2.77 2.06
C ARG A 56 -6.34 1.98 1.72
N ILE A 57 -5.48 1.80 2.71
CA ILE A 57 -4.32 0.91 2.64
C ILE A 57 -4.45 -0.09 3.75
N GLU A 58 -4.27 -1.36 3.40
CA GLU A 58 -4.37 -2.47 4.33
C GLU A 58 -3.01 -3.16 4.41
N LYS A 59 -2.63 -3.62 5.61
CA LYS A 59 -1.44 -4.43 5.84
C LYS A 59 -1.86 -5.86 6.12
N TRP A 60 -1.13 -6.82 5.58
CA TRP A 60 -1.39 -8.23 5.85
C TRP A 60 -0.93 -8.60 7.25
N ASN A 61 -1.88 -9.00 8.10
CA ASN A 61 -1.57 -9.63 9.37
C ASN A 61 -1.44 -11.15 9.15
N ARG A 62 -0.19 -11.63 9.19
CA ARG A 62 0.16 -13.05 9.01
C ARG A 62 -0.38 -13.96 10.11
N TRP A 63 -0.66 -13.42 11.29
CA TRP A 63 -1.14 -14.18 12.44
C TRP A 63 -2.65 -14.39 12.39
N SER A 64 -3.41 -13.35 12.01
CA SER A 64 -4.88 -13.45 11.85
C SER A 64 -5.30 -13.89 10.45
N SER A 65 -4.37 -13.92 9.48
CA SER A 65 -4.66 -14.15 8.06
C SER A 65 -5.72 -13.18 7.51
N GLN A 66 -5.60 -11.91 7.91
CA GLN A 66 -6.53 -10.84 7.53
C GLN A 66 -5.79 -9.57 7.12
N TRP A 67 -6.46 -8.76 6.31
CA TRP A 67 -6.02 -7.43 5.93
C TRP A 67 -6.51 -6.42 6.96
N GLU A 68 -5.59 -5.65 7.55
CA GLU A 68 -5.88 -4.66 8.59
C GLU A 68 -5.67 -3.26 8.04
N ILE A 69 -6.69 -2.41 8.12
CA ILE A 69 -6.62 -1.02 7.65
C ILE A 69 -5.52 -0.29 8.43
N GLN A 70 -4.64 0.37 7.70
CA GLN A 70 -3.63 1.26 8.27
C GLN A 70 -4.26 2.65 8.31
N GLU A 71 -4.53 3.14 9.51
CA GLU A 71 -5.04 4.50 9.69
C GLU A 71 -3.96 5.51 9.30
N ASP A 72 -4.35 6.55 8.57
CA ASP A 72 -3.50 7.72 8.42
C ASP A 72 -3.52 8.45 9.77
N GLU A 73 -2.37 8.49 10.46
CA GLU A 73 -2.18 9.38 11.61
C GLU A 73 -2.22 10.84 11.12
N ASN A 74 -3.42 11.35 10.86
CA ASN A 74 -3.67 12.77 10.69
C ASN A 74 -3.66 13.40 12.10
N ASN A 75 -2.49 13.89 12.51
CA ASN A 75 -2.33 14.82 13.63
C ASN A 75 -2.13 16.24 13.10
#